data_AF-A0A151PJZ0-F1
#
_entry.id   AF-A0A151PJZ0-F1
#
_cell.length_a   1.000
_cell.length_b   1.000
_cell.length_c   1.000
_cell.angle_alpha   90.00
_cell.angle_beta   90.00
_cell.angle_gamma   90.00
#
_symmetry.space_group_name_H-M   'P 1'
#
loop_
_entity.id
_entity.type
_entity.pdbx_description
1 polymer ?
#
loop_
_entity_poly.entity_id
_entity_poly.type
_entity_poly.pdbx_seq_one_letter_code
_entity_poly.pdbx_strand_id
1 'polypeptide(L)'
;MEMVDCANRCPRHCGDLQEGIMCQDTEACEPGCRCPDGTLEQDGVCVPAQLCECTDTQGHSWAPGSLRDDGCNNCTCVGGRLMCTNHTCPPSHCAWSHWSSWAECSLTCGHGRQSRFRTPTSGSEAAECQQEQLQSRPCAPGPCPPLCPLKGSDRHLGDTWLQGECQQCICTPEGIYCQDITCAVNGAWTPWSPW
;
A
#
# COMPACT_ATOMS: atom_id res chain seq x y z
N MET A 1 24.47 -7.04 45.17
CA MET A 1 25.83 -6.86 44.60
C MET A 1 26.84 -7.32 45.63
N GLU A 2 27.94 -7.87 45.16
CA GLU A 2 29.01 -8.49 45.94
C GLU A 2 30.36 -8.04 45.38
N MET A 3 31.36 -7.94 46.24
CA MET A 3 32.72 -7.61 45.83
C MET A 3 33.42 -8.88 45.35
N VAL A 4 33.96 -8.84 44.14
CA VAL A 4 34.61 -9.98 43.47
C VAL A 4 35.95 -9.55 42.89
N ASP A 5 36.89 -10.49 42.76
CA ASP A 5 38.20 -10.24 42.15
C ASP A 5 38.10 -9.91 40.65
N CYS A 6 37.01 -10.34 40.00
CA CYS A 6 36.75 -10.14 38.58
C CYS A 6 35.37 -9.55 38.32
N ALA A 7 35.25 -8.24 38.45
CA ALA A 7 33.97 -7.56 38.29
C ALA A 7 33.64 -7.25 36.84
N ASN A 8 34.63 -7.11 35.95
CA ASN A 8 34.48 -6.74 34.54
C ASN A 8 34.29 -7.92 33.57
N ARG A 9 34.35 -9.18 34.05
CA ARG A 9 34.01 -10.36 33.23
C ARG A 9 32.63 -10.20 32.57
N CYS A 10 32.36 -10.74 31.39
CA CYS A 10 31.05 -10.60 30.72
C CYS A 10 30.29 -11.95 30.73
N PRO A 11 28.94 -12.01 30.81
CA PRO A 11 27.93 -10.94 30.81
C PRO A 11 27.67 -10.35 32.20
N ARG A 12 27.68 -9.02 32.35
CA ARG A 12 27.47 -8.28 33.62
C ARG A 12 26.05 -7.73 33.74
N HIS A 13 25.49 -7.26 32.65
CA HIS A 13 24.15 -6.68 32.58
C HIS A 13 23.24 -7.55 31.70
N CYS A 14 21.93 -7.46 31.89
CA CYS A 14 20.98 -8.14 31.00
C CYS A 14 21.14 -7.70 29.54
N GLY A 15 21.55 -6.44 29.32
CA GLY A 15 21.90 -5.92 27.99
C GLY A 15 22.97 -6.75 27.29
N ASP A 16 23.96 -7.28 28.01
CA ASP A 16 25.06 -8.06 27.44
C ASP A 16 24.62 -9.42 26.85
N LEU A 17 23.39 -9.85 27.14
CA LEU A 17 22.80 -11.06 26.57
C LEU A 17 22.14 -10.83 25.21
N GLN A 18 21.91 -9.58 24.79
CA GLN A 18 21.18 -9.26 23.57
C GLN A 18 21.87 -9.76 22.30
N GLU A 19 21.09 -10.00 21.24
CA GLU A 19 21.64 -10.46 19.96
C GLU A 19 22.63 -9.46 19.36
N GLY A 20 23.74 -9.97 18.84
CA GLY A 20 24.81 -9.16 18.26
C GLY A 20 25.84 -8.62 19.26
N ILE A 21 25.61 -8.75 20.57
CA ILE A 21 26.62 -8.43 21.58
C ILE A 21 27.49 -9.65 21.81
N MET A 22 28.79 -9.49 21.52
CA MET A 22 29.81 -10.48 21.85
C MET A 22 30.61 -9.99 23.05
N CYS A 23 30.47 -10.71 24.15
CA CYS A 23 31.37 -10.59 25.29
C CYS A 23 32.78 -10.96 24.85
N GLN A 24 33.71 -10.00 24.89
CA GLN A 24 35.11 -10.24 24.61
C GLN A 24 35.92 -10.08 25.91
N ASP A 25 36.34 -11.19 26.50
CA ASP A 25 37.13 -11.20 27.75
C ASP A 25 38.61 -10.93 27.48
N THR A 26 38.90 -9.88 26.70
CA THR A 26 40.26 -9.45 26.35
C THR A 26 40.88 -8.51 27.37
N GLU A 27 40.08 -7.99 28.30
CA GLU A 27 40.53 -7.06 29.33
C GLU A 27 41.06 -7.82 30.55
N ALA A 28 42.06 -7.23 31.21
CA ALA A 28 42.57 -7.77 32.46
C ALA A 28 41.46 -7.72 33.51
N CYS A 29 41.42 -8.76 34.34
CA CYS A 29 40.44 -8.90 35.39
C CYS A 29 40.59 -7.80 36.46
N GLU A 30 39.53 -7.01 36.68
CA GLU A 30 39.53 -5.90 37.64
C GLU A 30 38.61 -6.19 38.84
N PRO A 31 39.11 -6.05 40.08
CA PRO A 31 38.29 -6.19 41.28
C PRO A 31 37.20 -5.12 41.37
N GLY A 32 36.02 -5.48 41.85
CA GLY A 32 34.90 -4.54 42.00
C GLY A 32 33.58 -5.19 42.39
N CYS A 33 32.50 -4.42 42.33
CA CYS A 33 31.16 -4.91 42.67
C CYS A 33 30.46 -5.52 41.45
N ARG A 34 29.79 -6.66 41.64
CA ARG A 34 28.95 -7.32 40.63
C ARG A 34 27.72 -7.99 41.25
N CYS A 35 26.71 -8.31 40.46
CA CYS A 35 25.64 -9.21 40.88
C CYS A 35 26.16 -10.62 41.19
N PRO A 36 25.55 -11.33 42.18
CA PRO A 36 25.88 -12.72 42.50
C PRO A 36 25.84 -13.64 41.27
N ASP A 37 26.55 -14.77 41.34
CA ASP A 37 26.60 -15.74 40.25
C ASP A 37 25.18 -16.19 39.83
N GLY A 38 24.91 -16.18 38.51
CA GLY A 38 23.60 -16.50 37.93
C GLY A 38 22.63 -15.31 37.87
N THR A 39 23.01 -14.13 38.38
CA THR A 39 22.23 -12.89 38.28
C THR A 39 22.99 -11.80 37.51
N LEU A 40 22.23 -10.96 36.83
CA LEU A 40 22.72 -9.86 36.01
C LEU A 40 22.08 -8.55 36.46
N GLU A 41 22.76 -7.45 36.22
CA GLU A 41 22.23 -6.14 36.58
C GLU A 41 21.26 -5.64 35.51
N GLN A 42 20.08 -5.20 35.95
CA GLN A 42 19.07 -4.53 35.14
C GLN A 42 18.37 -3.48 36.02
N ASP A 43 18.34 -2.24 35.56
CA ASP A 43 17.72 -1.10 36.25
C ASP A 43 18.19 -0.92 37.71
N GLY A 44 19.46 -1.21 37.98
CA GLY A 44 20.05 -1.10 39.31
C GLY A 44 19.75 -2.29 40.25
N VAL A 45 19.07 -3.33 39.76
CA VAL A 45 18.71 -4.53 40.53
C VAL A 45 19.37 -5.77 39.93
N CYS A 46 19.74 -6.74 40.77
CA CYS A 46 20.22 -8.03 40.31
C CYS A 46 19.05 -8.96 40.01
N VAL A 47 18.86 -9.30 38.75
CA VAL A 47 17.81 -10.22 38.28
C VAL A 47 18.42 -11.53 37.79
N PRO A 48 17.76 -12.69 38.00
CA PRO A 48 18.20 -13.94 37.39
C PRO A 48 18.27 -13.81 35.88
N ALA A 49 19.28 -14.42 35.23
CA ALA A 49 19.46 -14.30 33.77
C ALA A 49 18.20 -14.71 32.97
N GLN A 50 17.40 -15.65 33.48
CA GLN A 50 16.15 -16.11 32.86
C GLN A 50 15.02 -15.06 32.86
N LEU A 51 15.11 -14.07 33.76
CA LEU A 51 14.15 -12.98 33.92
C LEU A 51 14.68 -11.65 33.36
N CYS A 52 15.78 -11.69 32.60
CA CYS A 52 16.25 -10.52 31.87
C CYS A 52 15.24 -10.11 30.79
N GLU A 53 14.97 -8.81 30.73
CA GLU A 53 14.22 -8.21 29.63
C GLU A 53 15.05 -8.26 28.34
N CYS A 54 14.35 -8.39 27.22
CA CYS A 54 14.96 -8.37 25.91
C CYS A 54 14.79 -7.00 25.27
N THR A 55 15.73 -6.56 24.44
CA THR A 55 15.57 -5.35 23.62
C THR A 55 15.65 -5.74 22.15
N ASP A 56 14.76 -5.18 21.33
CA ASP A 56 14.80 -5.38 19.88
C ASP A 56 15.75 -4.37 19.19
N THR A 57 15.94 -4.56 17.88
CA THR A 57 16.77 -3.66 17.04
C THR A 57 16.21 -2.23 16.94
N GLN A 58 14.96 -2.00 17.34
CA GLN A 58 14.31 -0.69 17.36
C GLN A 58 14.43 -0.01 18.74
N GLY A 59 14.98 -0.70 19.75
CA GLY A 59 15.16 -0.20 21.11
C GLY A 59 13.98 -0.43 22.05
N HIS A 60 12.97 -1.23 21.66
CA HIS A 60 11.86 -1.57 22.54
C HIS A 60 12.24 -2.67 23.53
N SER A 61 11.85 -2.52 24.80
CA SER A 61 12.03 -3.53 25.83
C SER A 61 10.85 -4.50 25.92
N TRP A 62 11.15 -5.76 26.20
CA TRP A 62 10.20 -6.87 26.20
C TRP A 62 10.36 -7.70 27.47
N ALA A 63 9.23 -7.95 28.14
CA ALA A 63 9.20 -8.75 29.36
C ALA A 63 9.56 -10.22 29.09
N PRO A 64 10.16 -10.92 30.06
CA PRO A 64 10.44 -12.35 29.94
C PRO A 64 9.17 -13.15 29.59
N GLY A 65 9.26 -14.01 28.57
CA GLY A 65 8.17 -14.84 28.09
C GLY A 65 7.16 -14.14 27.17
N SER A 66 7.32 -12.84 26.88
CA SER A 66 6.43 -12.15 25.94
C SER A 66 6.59 -12.72 24.52
N LEU A 67 5.46 -12.99 23.86
CA LEU A 67 5.38 -13.42 22.46
C LEU A 67 5.10 -12.22 21.55
N ARG A 68 5.86 -12.08 20.46
CA ARG A 68 5.67 -11.08 19.43
C ARG A 68 5.63 -11.71 18.04
N ASP A 69 4.75 -11.18 17.20
CA ASP A 69 4.76 -11.44 15.76
C ASP A 69 5.77 -10.50 15.07
N ASP A 70 6.65 -11.07 14.26
CA ASP A 70 7.59 -10.40 13.38
C ASP A 70 7.32 -10.87 11.94
N GLY A 71 6.20 -10.39 11.39
CA GLY A 71 5.73 -10.73 10.05
C GLY A 71 5.06 -12.11 9.99
N CYS A 72 5.86 -13.16 9.85
CA CYS A 72 5.40 -14.55 9.96
C CYS A 72 6.16 -15.33 11.04
N ASN A 73 7.14 -14.68 11.66
CA ASN A 73 7.97 -15.29 12.68
C ASN A 73 7.46 -14.94 14.06
N ASN A 74 7.50 -15.91 14.97
CA ASN A 74 7.16 -15.69 16.37
C ASN A 74 8.44 -15.53 17.17
N CYS A 75 8.60 -14.39 17.83
CA CYS A 75 9.71 -14.08 18.71
C CYS A 75 9.27 -14.16 20.16
N THR A 76 9.99 -14.93 20.97
CA THR A 76 9.77 -14.99 22.42
C THR A 76 11.00 -14.47 23.15
N CYS A 77 10.80 -13.62 24.15
CA CYS A 77 11.87 -13.20 25.02
C CYS A 77 12.22 -14.32 26.01
N VAL A 78 13.41 -14.92 25.88
CA VAL A 78 13.87 -16.01 26.75
C VAL A 78 15.26 -15.67 27.26
N GLY A 79 15.35 -15.34 28.55
CA GLY A 79 16.60 -15.05 29.23
C GLY A 79 17.43 -13.94 28.60
N GLY A 80 16.83 -12.77 28.35
CA GLY A 80 17.49 -11.61 27.75
C GLY A 80 17.76 -11.72 26.25
N ARG A 81 17.36 -12.83 25.60
CA ARG A 81 17.51 -13.05 24.15
C ARG A 81 16.15 -13.17 23.48
N LEU A 82 15.99 -12.49 22.34
CA LEU A 82 14.85 -12.72 21.46
C LEU A 82 15.08 -14.00 20.67
N MET A 83 14.30 -15.03 20.97
CA MET A 83 14.33 -16.30 20.26
C MET A 83 13.21 -16.29 19.22
N CYS A 84 13.57 -16.05 17.97
CA CYS A 84 12.62 -15.98 16.85
C CYS A 84 12.62 -17.28 16.02
N THR A 85 11.46 -17.65 15.49
CA THR A 85 11.41 -18.66 14.41
C THR A 85 12.12 -18.11 13.17
N ASN A 86 12.63 -19.01 12.33
CA ASN A 86 13.34 -18.64 11.10
C ASN A 86 12.60 -19.16 9.87
N HIS A 87 11.42 -18.61 9.66
CA HIS A 87 10.63 -18.83 8.45
C HIS A 87 10.91 -17.73 7.44
N THR A 88 11.02 -18.12 6.17
CA THR A 88 11.02 -17.19 5.06
C THR A 88 9.62 -16.62 4.91
N CYS A 89 9.42 -15.40 5.41
CA CYS A 89 8.11 -14.77 5.34
C CYS A 89 7.79 -14.31 3.93
N PRO A 90 6.54 -14.51 3.47
CA PRO A 90 6.08 -13.86 2.26
C PRO A 90 6.20 -12.34 2.44
N PRO A 91 6.41 -11.58 1.35
CA PRO A 91 6.48 -10.13 1.41
C PRO A 91 5.23 -9.57 2.10
N SER A 92 5.42 -8.74 3.13
CA SER A 92 4.33 -8.08 3.87
C SER A 92 3.60 -7.03 3.04
N HIS A 93 4.24 -6.54 1.98
CA HIS A 93 3.70 -5.56 1.05
C HIS A 93 3.78 -6.07 -0.38
N CYS A 94 2.81 -5.63 -1.17
CA CYS A 94 2.83 -5.87 -2.60
C CYS A 94 3.99 -5.16 -3.28
N ALA A 95 4.83 -5.90 -3.98
CA ALA A 95 5.66 -5.32 -5.02
C ALA A 95 4.75 -5.00 -6.22
N TRP A 96 4.84 -3.78 -6.74
CA TRP A 96 4.06 -3.32 -7.88
C TRP A 96 4.96 -3.09 -9.09
N SER A 97 4.42 -3.34 -10.29
CA SER A 97 5.05 -2.88 -11.52
C SER A 97 5.08 -1.36 -11.59
N HIS A 98 5.90 -0.83 -12.51
CA HIS A 98 5.79 0.57 -12.87
C HIS A 98 4.38 0.86 -13.39
N TRP A 99 3.89 2.07 -13.09
CA TRP A 99 2.65 2.55 -13.68
C TRP A 99 2.74 2.53 -15.20
N SER A 100 1.64 2.14 -15.86
CA SER A 100 1.48 2.38 -17.29
C SER A 100 1.62 3.87 -17.60
N SER A 101 1.87 4.18 -18.87
CA SER A 101 1.58 5.51 -19.40
C SER A 101 0.11 5.87 -19.11
N TRP A 102 -0.14 7.17 -18.95
CA TRP A 102 -1.52 7.66 -18.89
C TRP A 102 -2.21 7.37 -20.21
N ALA A 103 -3.44 6.84 -20.13
CA ALA A 103 -4.34 6.78 -21.27
C ALA A 103 -4.68 8.19 -21.74
N GLU A 104 -5.18 8.28 -22.97
CA GLU A 104 -5.72 9.53 -23.49
C GLU A 104 -6.82 10.09 -22.58
N CYS A 105 -7.00 11.40 -22.63
CA CYS A 105 -8.07 12.04 -21.90
C CYS A 105 -9.43 11.51 -22.41
N SER A 106 -10.37 11.25 -21.50
CA SER A 106 -11.72 10.76 -21.85
C SER A 106 -12.49 11.68 -22.79
N LEU A 107 -12.02 12.92 -22.90
CA LEU A 107 -12.55 13.99 -23.71
C LEU A 107 -11.41 14.56 -24.56
N THR A 108 -11.73 14.98 -25.78
CA THR A 108 -10.79 15.64 -26.70
C THR A 108 -10.70 17.15 -26.46
N CYS A 109 -11.65 17.71 -25.70
CA CYS A 109 -11.62 19.10 -25.23
C CYS A 109 -12.31 19.22 -23.86
N GLY A 110 -12.24 20.39 -23.23
CA GLY A 110 -12.88 20.65 -21.95
C GLY A 110 -12.26 19.85 -20.80
N HIS A 111 -13.05 19.53 -19.78
CA HIS A 111 -12.59 18.86 -18.57
C HIS A 111 -12.91 17.36 -18.59
N GLY A 112 -11.90 16.54 -18.85
CA GLY A 112 -12.01 15.09 -18.87
C GLY A 112 -11.27 14.41 -17.71
N ARG A 113 -11.18 13.08 -17.78
CA ARG A 113 -10.34 12.26 -16.90
C ARG A 113 -9.45 11.35 -17.74
N GLN A 114 -8.24 11.11 -17.27
CA GLN A 114 -7.34 10.10 -17.80
C GLN A 114 -7.06 9.07 -16.71
N SER A 115 -6.80 7.83 -17.13
CA SER A 115 -6.51 6.72 -16.23
C SER A 115 -5.18 6.07 -16.57
N ARG A 116 -4.60 5.40 -15.58
CA ARG A 116 -3.45 4.50 -15.75
C ARG A 116 -3.58 3.33 -14.80
N PHE A 117 -2.92 2.24 -15.11
CA PHE A 117 -2.98 1.01 -14.33
C PHE A 117 -1.59 0.52 -13.94
N ARG A 118 -1.53 -0.32 -12.91
CA ARG A 118 -0.36 -1.10 -12.55
C ARG A 118 -0.79 -2.46 -12.00
N THR A 119 0.10 -3.43 -12.13
CA THR A 119 -0.13 -4.82 -11.73
C THR A 119 0.81 -5.23 -10.60
N PRO A 120 0.39 -6.16 -9.73
CA PRO A 120 1.28 -6.73 -8.72
C PRO A 120 2.37 -7.55 -9.40
N THR A 121 3.61 -7.41 -8.95
CA THR A 121 4.77 -8.19 -9.42
C THR A 121 5.14 -9.32 -8.47
N SER A 122 4.70 -9.25 -7.20
CA SER A 122 4.84 -10.34 -6.24
C SER A 122 3.55 -11.15 -6.13
N GLY A 123 3.66 -12.48 -6.12
CA GLY A 123 2.57 -13.40 -5.78
C GLY A 123 2.35 -13.49 -4.27
N SER A 124 2.34 -12.36 -3.56
CA SER A 124 2.00 -12.33 -2.14
C SER A 124 0.48 -12.47 -1.98
N GLU A 125 0.05 -13.28 -1.01
CA GLU A 125 -1.38 -13.53 -0.71
C GLU A 125 -2.08 -12.34 -0.05
N ALA A 126 -1.38 -11.21 0.13
CA ALA A 126 -1.97 -9.99 0.66
C ALA A 126 -3.14 -9.54 -0.23
N ALA A 127 -4.27 -9.17 0.38
CA ALA A 127 -5.48 -8.79 -0.34
C ALA A 127 -5.24 -7.65 -1.36
N GLU A 128 -4.31 -6.74 -1.05
CA GLU A 128 -3.89 -5.66 -1.95
C GLU A 128 -3.23 -6.15 -3.25
N CYS A 129 -2.69 -7.37 -3.28
CA CYS A 129 -2.04 -7.97 -4.44
C CYS A 129 -2.95 -8.82 -5.32
N GLN A 130 -4.22 -8.96 -4.95
CA GLN A 130 -5.14 -9.78 -5.73
C GLN A 130 -5.72 -9.03 -6.93
N GLN A 131 -5.58 -7.70 -6.99
CA GLN A 131 -6.19 -6.86 -8.02
C GLN A 131 -5.21 -5.85 -8.60
N GLU A 132 -5.43 -5.48 -9.86
CA GLU A 132 -4.76 -4.34 -10.46
C GLU A 132 -5.18 -3.03 -9.80
N GLN A 133 -4.29 -2.05 -9.77
CA GLN A 133 -4.63 -0.73 -9.28
C GLN A 133 -4.88 0.23 -10.43
N LEU A 134 -6.01 0.91 -10.35
CA LEU A 134 -6.43 1.95 -11.27
C LEU A 134 -6.25 3.32 -10.62
N GLN A 135 -5.53 4.21 -11.28
CA GLN A 135 -5.45 5.61 -10.89
C GLN A 135 -6.15 6.49 -11.93
N SER A 136 -6.91 7.47 -11.46
CA SER A 136 -7.56 8.47 -12.31
C SER A 136 -7.14 9.88 -11.93
N ARG A 137 -7.00 10.75 -12.93
CA ARG A 137 -6.65 12.17 -12.75
C ARG A 137 -7.46 13.04 -13.72
N PRO A 138 -7.80 14.28 -13.35
CA PRO A 138 -8.34 15.24 -14.31
C PRO A 138 -7.36 15.54 -15.46
N CYS A 139 -7.91 15.90 -16.62
CA CYS A 139 -7.21 16.43 -17.78
C CYS A 139 -8.02 17.55 -18.43
N ALA A 140 -7.33 18.46 -19.11
CA ALA A 140 -7.95 19.53 -19.88
C ALA A 140 -7.19 19.76 -21.19
N PRO A 141 -7.58 19.10 -22.30
CA PRO A 141 -6.87 19.20 -23.59
C PRO A 141 -6.94 20.60 -24.23
N GLY A 142 -7.90 21.42 -23.81
CA GLY A 142 -8.13 22.76 -24.35
C GLY A 142 -9.61 23.13 -24.28
N PRO A 143 -10.00 24.36 -24.62
CA PRO A 143 -11.42 24.74 -24.68
C PRO A 143 -12.12 23.99 -25.82
N CYS A 144 -13.40 23.66 -25.62
CA CYS A 144 -14.21 23.05 -26.67
C CYS A 144 -14.67 24.09 -27.69
N PRO A 145 -14.80 23.72 -28.98
CA PRO A 145 -15.39 24.58 -30.00
C PRO A 145 -16.80 25.01 -29.58
N PRO A 146 -17.18 26.29 -29.77
CA PRO A 146 -18.53 26.76 -29.43
C PRO A 146 -19.61 26.24 -30.39
N LEU A 147 -19.20 25.70 -31.55
CA LEU A 147 -20.06 25.31 -32.65
C LEU A 147 -19.64 23.95 -33.24
N CYS A 148 -20.63 23.17 -33.70
CA CYS A 148 -20.40 21.98 -34.50
C CYS A 148 -20.56 22.31 -36.00
N PRO A 149 -19.52 22.17 -36.83
CA PRO A 149 -19.64 22.41 -38.27
C PRO A 149 -20.43 21.27 -38.93
N LEU A 150 -21.58 21.60 -39.52
CA LEU A 150 -22.36 20.72 -40.39
C LEU A 150 -22.20 21.21 -41.83
N LYS A 151 -22.23 20.32 -42.83
CA LYS A 151 -22.09 20.71 -44.24
C LYS A 151 -23.14 21.77 -44.64
N GLY A 152 -22.74 23.05 -44.63
CA GLY A 152 -23.58 24.21 -44.98
C GLY A 152 -24.22 24.98 -43.83
N SER A 153 -23.97 24.64 -42.55
CA SER A 153 -24.50 25.38 -41.39
C SER A 153 -23.75 25.05 -40.09
N ASP A 154 -23.60 26.02 -39.19
CA ASP A 154 -23.05 25.80 -37.85
C ASP A 154 -24.17 25.58 -36.83
N ARG A 155 -24.01 24.60 -35.93
CA ARG A 155 -24.94 24.31 -34.82
C ARG A 155 -24.33 24.75 -33.49
N HIS A 156 -25.14 25.31 -32.60
CA HIS A 156 -24.71 25.67 -31.26
C HIS A 156 -24.66 24.43 -30.35
N LEU A 157 -23.81 24.49 -29.33
CA LEU A 157 -23.76 23.46 -28.30
C LEU A 157 -25.13 23.23 -27.68
N GLY A 158 -25.56 21.97 -27.63
CA GLY A 158 -26.87 21.55 -27.15
C GLY A 158 -27.97 21.52 -28.21
N ASP A 159 -27.74 22.03 -29.42
CA ASP A 159 -28.70 21.91 -30.52
C ASP A 159 -28.92 20.43 -30.86
N THR A 160 -30.19 20.04 -31.01
CA THR A 160 -30.59 18.70 -31.47
C THR A 160 -31.29 18.79 -32.82
N TRP A 161 -31.03 17.84 -33.73
CA TRP A 161 -31.71 17.76 -35.03
C TRP A 161 -31.88 16.32 -35.49
N LEU A 162 -32.75 16.11 -36.48
CA LEU A 162 -32.90 14.83 -37.15
C LEU A 162 -31.97 14.76 -38.37
N GLN A 163 -31.24 13.66 -38.51
CA GLN A 163 -30.44 13.35 -39.69
C GLN A 163 -31.12 12.20 -40.45
N GLY A 164 -31.89 12.54 -41.49
CA GLY A 164 -32.79 11.58 -42.14
C GLY A 164 -34.00 11.25 -41.28
N GLU A 165 -34.59 10.06 -41.45
CA GLU A 165 -35.85 9.68 -40.80
C GLU A 165 -35.67 8.93 -39.48
N CYS A 166 -34.46 8.42 -39.20
CA CYS A 166 -34.22 7.44 -38.13
C CYS A 166 -33.01 7.79 -37.24
N GLN A 167 -32.44 9.00 -37.34
CA GLN A 167 -31.32 9.41 -36.48
C GLN A 167 -31.59 10.75 -35.83
N GLN A 168 -31.37 10.83 -34.52
CA GLN A 168 -31.36 12.06 -33.77
C GLN A 168 -29.92 12.40 -33.37
N CYS A 169 -29.49 13.58 -33.76
CA CYS A 169 -28.15 14.10 -33.50
C CYS A 169 -28.19 15.25 -32.51
N ILE A 170 -27.10 15.41 -31.77
CA ILE A 170 -26.86 16.50 -30.83
C ILE A 170 -25.46 17.07 -31.04
N CYS A 171 -25.34 18.40 -30.95
CA CYS A 171 -24.05 19.06 -30.90
C CYS A 171 -23.52 19.02 -29.46
N THR A 172 -22.46 18.26 -29.26
CA THR A 172 -21.75 18.12 -27.98
C THR A 172 -20.42 18.87 -28.03
N PRO A 173 -19.78 19.13 -26.88
CA PRO A 173 -18.43 19.71 -26.85
C PRO A 173 -17.40 18.88 -27.64
N GLU A 174 -17.60 17.55 -27.68
CA GLU A 174 -16.78 16.59 -28.43
C GLU A 174 -17.12 16.51 -29.93
N GLY A 175 -18.13 17.27 -30.39
CA GLY A 175 -18.61 17.28 -31.77
C GLY A 175 -20.02 16.72 -31.93
N ILE A 176 -20.35 16.30 -33.14
CA ILE A 176 -21.68 15.78 -33.49
C ILE A 176 -21.80 14.33 -33.02
N TYR A 177 -22.79 14.06 -32.17
CA TYR A 177 -23.12 12.71 -31.73
C TYR A 177 -24.53 12.36 -32.18
N CYS A 178 -24.69 11.24 -32.90
CA CYS A 178 -25.98 10.78 -33.42
C CYS A 178 -26.33 9.42 -32.85
N GLN A 179 -27.59 9.25 -32.47
CA GLN A 179 -28.17 7.97 -32.05
C GLN A 179 -29.32 7.59 -32.97
N ASP A 180 -29.47 6.29 -33.20
CA ASP A 180 -30.58 5.76 -33.98
C ASP A 180 -31.87 5.83 -33.14
N ILE A 181 -32.93 6.32 -33.77
CA ILE A 181 -34.28 6.42 -33.20
C ILE A 181 -35.27 5.68 -34.08
N THR A 182 -36.46 5.42 -33.56
CA THR A 182 -37.56 4.85 -34.37
C THR A 182 -37.89 5.78 -35.53
N CYS A 183 -37.87 5.23 -36.75
CA CYS A 183 -38.09 6.02 -37.96
C CYS A 183 -39.47 6.68 -37.96
N ALA A 184 -39.51 7.99 -38.21
CA ALA A 184 -40.76 8.71 -38.40
C ALA A 184 -41.34 8.39 -39.79
N VAL A 185 -42.07 7.29 -39.90
CA VAL A 185 -42.75 6.93 -41.15
C VAL A 185 -43.91 7.91 -41.36
N ASN A 186 -43.80 8.79 -42.35
CA ASN A 186 -44.92 9.64 -42.77
C ASN A 186 -46.02 8.76 -43.35
N GLY A 187 -47.05 8.48 -42.56
CA GLY A 187 -48.38 7.99 -42.97
C GLY A 187 -48.42 7.06 -44.19
N ALA A 188 -48.19 5.77 -43.98
CA ALA A 188 -48.77 4.74 -44.84
C ALA A 188 -49.90 4.06 -44.04
N TRP A 189 -51.12 4.17 -44.55
CA TRP A 189 -52.36 3.62 -44.02
C TRP A 189 -52.18 2.25 -43.34
N THR A 190 -52.56 2.15 -42.06
CA THR A 190 -52.86 0.84 -41.46
C THR A 190 -54.33 0.48 -41.74
N PRO A 191 -54.67 -0.76 -42.15
CA PRO A 191 -56.05 -1.16 -42.46
C PRO A 191 -57.02 -1.19 -41.26
N TRP A 192 -56.61 -0.71 -40.08
CA TRP A 192 -57.31 -0.94 -38.81
C TRP A 192 -57.56 0.35 -38.02
N SER A 193 -57.91 1.44 -38.70
CA SER A 193 -58.47 2.62 -38.02
C SER A 193 -59.98 2.36 -37.79
N PRO A 194 -60.47 2.29 -36.53
CA PRO A 194 -61.87 2.02 -36.24
C PRO A 194 -62.73 3.27 -36.49
N TRP A 195 -63.93 3.04 -37.05
CA TRP A 195 -65.01 4.03 -37.14
C TRP A 195 -65.75 4.14 -35.82
#